data_AF-A0A8J5H2W6-F1
#
_entry.id   AF-A0A8J5H2W6-F1
#
_cell.length_a   1.000
_cell.length_b   1.000
_cell.length_c   1.000
_cell.angle_alpha   90.00
_cell.angle_beta   90.00
_cell.angle_gamma   90.00
#
_symmetry.space_group_name_H-M   'P 1'
#
loop_
_entity.id
_entity.type
_entity.pdbx_description
1 polymer ?
#
loop_
_entity_poly.entity_id
_entity_poly.type
_entity_poly.pdbx_seq_one_letter_code
_entity_poly.pdbx_strand_id
1 'polypeptide(L)'
;MTNRHNENSTDLFADMCRNNIERCYRKTPDNYHCSHRTPVAEGLNTVTDVVASSKLVRIVKMTLRLPLSGEIGGVSFLESSRGAFTRRKVCLPLRQKQKGATIQFWRTCCSMQQGPPPAWPGQAVAEPGRKSWDGPKPISIVGSTGSIGTQTLDIVAENSDKFKVVALAAGSNVTLLADQIKTFKPQLVSVRNESLVAELKMALEDVEHKPEIIPGEEGIVEVARHPDAVTVVTGIVGCAGLKVANRFSDLIILEMQRIFVGYSIDEHVLALNTHEKKNISFVLQINPFLYDQPTVAAIEAGKDIALANKETLIAGGPFVLPLAHKHNVKILPADSEHSAIFQKSDFLFRLDLVIQNDDFRNYFRFQCIQGLPEDALRRIILTASGGAFRDLPVEKLKDVKVADALKHPNWNMGKKITVDSATLFNKGLEVIEAHYLFGADYDNIEIVIHPQSIIHSMVETQDSSVLAQLGWPDMRLPILYTLSWPDRIYCSETTWPRLDLCKQGLLTFKAPDNVKYPSMDLAYAAGRAGGTMTGVLSAANEKAVEMFINEKINYLDIFKVVELTCDAHRSELITNPSLEEIVHYDLWARDYAANLQLSSGRSPVAA
;
A
#
# COMPACT_ATOMS: atom_id res chain seq x y z
N MET A 1 -45.76 -18.04 -25.16
CA MET A 1 -46.82 -18.55 -24.26
C MET A 1 -46.46 -19.97 -23.85
N THR A 2 -46.55 -20.20 -22.53
CA THR A 2 -46.54 -21.47 -21.78
C THR A 2 -45.26 -22.32 -21.72
N ASN A 3 -44.60 -22.17 -20.56
CA ASN A 3 -43.70 -23.07 -19.85
C ASN A 3 -44.14 -24.54 -19.81
N ARG A 4 -43.16 -25.45 -19.74
CA ARG A 4 -43.08 -26.48 -18.68
C ARG A 4 -41.62 -26.95 -18.49
N HIS A 5 -41.29 -27.07 -17.22
CA HIS A 5 -40.03 -27.50 -16.62
C HIS A 5 -39.60 -28.92 -17.04
N ASN A 6 -38.29 -29.15 -17.08
CA ASN A 6 -37.72 -30.45 -16.75
C ASN A 6 -36.45 -30.26 -15.92
N GLU A 7 -36.49 -30.85 -14.73
CA GLU A 7 -35.44 -30.96 -13.74
C GLU A 7 -34.44 -32.06 -14.14
N ASN A 8 -33.28 -32.06 -13.47
CA ASN A 8 -32.20 -33.07 -13.42
C ASN A 8 -30.92 -32.77 -14.24
N SER A 9 -29.95 -32.12 -13.58
CA SER A 9 -28.52 -32.47 -13.69
C SER A 9 -27.71 -31.81 -12.57
N THR A 10 -27.85 -32.31 -11.35
CA THR A 10 -26.90 -32.07 -10.25
C THR A 10 -26.69 -33.39 -9.53
N ASP A 11 -25.87 -34.24 -10.11
CA ASP A 11 -25.26 -35.40 -9.44
C ASP A 11 -24.02 -35.77 -10.24
N LEU A 12 -22.90 -35.15 -9.89
CA LEU A 12 -21.52 -35.58 -10.17
C LEU A 12 -20.55 -34.46 -9.75
N PHE A 13 -20.43 -34.18 -8.45
CA PHE A 13 -19.20 -33.61 -7.84
C PHE A 13 -19.27 -33.53 -6.29
N ALA A 14 -20.06 -34.41 -5.64
CA ALA A 14 -20.23 -34.40 -4.18
C ALA A 14 -19.72 -35.67 -3.46
N ASP A 15 -18.92 -36.52 -4.15
CA ASP A 15 -18.56 -37.84 -3.63
C ASP A 15 -17.05 -38.19 -3.65
N MET A 16 -16.17 -37.17 -3.63
CA MET A 16 -14.71 -37.40 -3.58
C MET A 16 -13.96 -36.75 -2.40
N CYS A 17 -14.64 -36.09 -1.45
CA CYS A 17 -14.01 -35.47 -0.28
C CYS A 17 -14.65 -35.91 1.04
N ARG A 18 -14.79 -37.22 1.26
CA ARG A 18 -15.30 -37.75 2.54
C ARG A 18 -14.59 -38.98 3.09
N ASN A 19 -13.34 -39.21 2.69
CA ASN A 19 -12.49 -40.27 3.26
C ASN A 19 -11.04 -39.79 3.38
N ASN A 20 -10.72 -39.14 4.51
CA ASN A 20 -9.42 -39.17 5.20
C ASN A 20 -9.37 -37.99 6.18
N ILE A 21 -9.74 -38.26 7.44
CA ILE A 21 -9.25 -37.66 8.69
C ILE A 21 -10.19 -38.21 9.77
N GLU A 22 -10.01 -39.48 10.14
CA GLU A 22 -10.45 -40.05 11.43
C GLU A 22 -9.77 -41.41 11.59
N ARG A 23 -8.45 -41.40 11.84
CA ARG A 23 -7.74 -42.60 12.34
C ARG A 23 -6.36 -42.26 12.88
N CYS A 24 -6.30 -41.51 13.97
CA CYS A 24 -5.09 -41.43 14.81
C CYS A 24 -5.46 -40.98 16.22
N TYR A 25 -6.16 -41.80 17.00
CA TYR A 25 -6.08 -41.73 18.46
C TYR A 25 -6.46 -43.07 19.10
N ARG A 26 -5.52 -43.57 19.93
CA ARG A 26 -5.63 -44.65 20.94
C ARG A 26 -5.63 -46.11 20.44
N LYS A 27 -4.51 -46.81 20.70
CA LYS A 27 -4.42 -47.96 21.63
C LYS A 27 -3.04 -48.64 21.55
N THR A 28 -2.31 -48.64 22.66
CA THR A 28 -1.48 -49.78 23.12
C THR A 28 -1.52 -49.77 24.65
N PRO A 29 -1.63 -50.96 25.28
CA PRO A 29 -0.47 -51.44 26.02
C PRO A 29 -0.23 -52.97 25.95
N ASP A 30 0.99 -53.32 26.38
CA ASP A 30 1.44 -54.56 27.02
C ASP A 30 2.10 -55.73 26.24
N ASN A 31 3.36 -55.97 26.64
CA ASN A 31 4.03 -57.23 26.99
C ASN A 31 4.55 -58.20 25.90
N TYR A 32 5.89 -58.31 25.74
CA TYR A 32 6.77 -59.36 26.32
C TYR A 32 8.13 -59.49 25.60
N HIS A 33 9.22 -59.59 26.39
CA HIS A 33 10.53 -60.26 26.22
C HIS A 33 11.32 -60.19 24.88
N CYS A 34 12.65 -60.28 24.82
CA CYS A 34 13.82 -60.14 25.70
C CYS A 34 15.02 -60.52 24.79
N SER A 35 16.13 -59.77 24.82
CA SER A 35 17.54 -60.23 24.71
C SER A 35 18.43 -59.27 23.91
N HIS A 36 19.27 -58.48 24.59
CA HIS A 36 20.74 -58.66 24.60
C HIS A 36 21.47 -57.46 25.24
N ARG A 37 22.06 -57.75 26.41
CA ARG A 37 23.36 -57.32 26.97
C ARG A 37 23.81 -55.84 26.87
N THR A 38 23.79 -55.20 28.05
CA THR A 38 24.66 -54.15 28.66
C THR A 38 26.17 -54.27 28.39
N PRO A 39 27.08 -53.30 28.74
CA PRO A 39 26.99 -52.29 29.83
C PRO A 39 27.50 -50.84 29.53
N VAL A 40 26.89 -49.79 30.11
CA VAL A 40 27.24 -49.01 31.35
C VAL A 40 28.21 -47.83 31.16
N ALA A 41 27.73 -46.63 31.51
CA ALA A 41 28.38 -45.57 32.33
C ALA A 41 27.39 -44.37 32.39
N GLU A 42 26.46 -44.26 33.34
CA GLU A 42 26.56 -43.77 34.73
C GLU A 42 27.09 -42.35 34.96
N GLY A 43 26.26 -41.56 35.65
CA GLY A 43 26.60 -40.33 36.41
C GLY A 43 25.89 -39.08 35.88
N LEU A 44 25.12 -38.30 36.64
CA LEU A 44 24.69 -38.36 38.04
C LEU A 44 23.56 -37.33 38.20
N ASN A 45 22.63 -37.64 39.10
CA ASN A 45 21.44 -36.87 39.42
C ASN A 45 21.70 -35.83 40.53
N THR A 46 20.79 -34.84 40.59
CA THR A 46 20.34 -34.05 41.77
C THR A 46 21.27 -32.98 42.39
N VAL A 47 20.72 -31.78 42.65
CA VAL A 47 20.30 -31.30 43.99
C VAL A 47 19.69 -29.88 43.92
N THR A 48 18.73 -29.69 44.82
CA THR A 48 17.73 -28.67 45.18
C THR A 48 18.17 -27.24 45.62
N ASP A 49 17.24 -26.30 45.40
CA ASP A 49 16.67 -25.29 46.33
C ASP A 49 17.27 -23.89 46.62
N VAL A 50 16.32 -23.01 47.01
CA VAL A 50 16.32 -21.69 47.69
C VAL A 50 16.61 -20.44 46.81
N VAL A 51 15.87 -19.32 46.78
CA VAL A 51 15.00 -18.58 47.72
C VAL A 51 13.96 -17.74 46.97
N ALA A 52 12.73 -17.67 47.49
CA ALA A 52 11.67 -16.74 47.10
C ALA A 52 11.85 -15.34 47.71
N SER A 53 11.43 -14.29 47.00
CA SER A 53 10.90 -13.09 47.68
C SER A 53 9.65 -12.57 46.97
N SER A 54 8.63 -12.39 47.80
CA SER A 54 7.22 -12.19 47.50
C SER A 54 6.82 -10.72 47.48
N LYS A 55 5.88 -10.34 46.61
CA LYS A 55 4.86 -9.32 46.93
C LYS A 55 3.48 -9.72 46.39
N LEU A 56 2.56 -9.92 47.34
CA LEU A 56 1.14 -10.21 47.18
C LEU A 56 0.40 -9.13 46.37
N VAL A 57 -0.48 -9.56 45.46
CA VAL A 57 -1.71 -8.83 45.13
C VAL A 57 -2.90 -9.77 45.30
N ARG A 58 -3.84 -9.36 46.18
CA ARG A 58 -5.08 -10.09 46.51
C ARG A 58 -6.04 -10.09 45.32
N ILE A 59 -6.45 -11.27 44.88
CA ILE A 59 -7.58 -11.47 43.97
C ILE A 59 -8.87 -11.48 44.79
N VAL A 60 -9.73 -10.48 44.59
CA VAL A 60 -11.11 -10.48 45.09
C VAL A 60 -12.00 -11.08 44.01
N LYS A 61 -12.55 -12.27 44.27
CA LYS A 61 -13.59 -12.93 43.46
C LYS A 61 -14.93 -12.24 43.75
N MET A 62 -15.45 -11.44 42.82
CA MET A 62 -16.85 -11.02 42.84
C MET A 62 -17.66 -11.89 41.89
N THR A 63 -18.58 -12.67 42.46
CA THR A 63 -19.58 -13.45 41.74
C THR A 63 -20.79 -12.55 41.47
N LEU A 64 -21.02 -12.17 40.21
CA LEU A 64 -22.23 -11.46 39.79
C LEU A 64 -23.25 -12.49 39.28
N ARG A 65 -24.30 -12.72 40.07
CA ARG A 65 -25.52 -13.42 39.61
C ARG A 65 -26.39 -12.41 38.85
N LEU A 66 -26.65 -12.65 37.57
CA LEU A 66 -27.67 -11.95 36.79
C LEU A 66 -28.96 -12.79 36.79
N PRO A 67 -30.14 -12.21 37.08
CA PRO A 67 -31.41 -12.88 36.84
C PRO A 67 -31.85 -12.68 35.37
N LEU A 68 -32.33 -13.77 34.78
CA LEU A 68 -33.04 -13.84 33.49
C LEU A 68 -34.53 -13.63 33.70
N SER A 69 -35.13 -12.71 32.93
CA SER A 69 -36.54 -12.61 32.53
C SER A 69 -36.66 -11.30 31.74
N GLY A 70 -37.32 -11.14 30.59
CA GLY A 70 -38.41 -11.85 29.93
C GLY A 70 -39.27 -10.76 29.27
N GLU A 71 -39.78 -11.03 28.06
CA GLU A 71 -40.74 -10.25 27.26
C GLU A 71 -40.23 -9.08 26.38
N ILE A 72 -40.33 -9.31 25.06
CA ILE A 72 -40.16 -8.34 23.98
C ILE A 72 -41.57 -7.85 23.59
N GLY A 73 -41.89 -6.60 23.93
CA GLY A 73 -43.04 -5.88 23.38
C GLY A 73 -42.57 -4.93 22.27
N GLY A 74 -43.19 -5.01 21.09
CA GLY A 74 -42.86 -4.19 19.93
C GLY A 74 -43.04 -2.69 20.17
N VAL A 75 -42.11 -1.88 19.65
CA VAL A 75 -42.18 -0.42 19.73
C VAL A 75 -42.37 0.15 18.33
N SER A 76 -43.50 0.85 18.17
CA SER A 76 -43.90 1.65 17.01
C SER A 76 -43.05 2.92 16.88
N PHE A 77 -42.75 3.32 15.64
CA PHE A 77 -41.73 4.32 15.26
C PHE A 77 -42.15 5.80 15.46
N LEU A 78 -43.14 6.12 16.30
CA LEU A 78 -43.65 7.48 16.43
C LEU A 78 -44.00 7.80 17.90
N GLU A 79 -42.99 8.01 18.74
CA GLU A 79 -43.07 8.82 19.97
C GLU A 79 -41.67 8.96 20.62
N SER A 80 -40.92 9.99 20.25
CA SER A 80 -39.67 10.37 20.95
C SER A 80 -39.73 11.81 21.44
N SER A 81 -40.59 12.06 22.43
CA SER A 81 -40.36 13.16 23.34
C SER A 81 -40.69 12.76 24.78
N ARG A 82 -39.62 12.60 25.57
CA ARG A 82 -39.56 12.34 27.03
C ARG A 82 -39.65 10.86 27.45
N GLY A 83 -38.48 10.30 27.78
CA GLY A 83 -38.35 9.02 28.50
C GLY A 83 -37.11 9.01 29.39
N ALA A 84 -37.30 8.72 30.67
CA ALA A 84 -36.34 8.87 31.75
C ALA A 84 -35.27 7.76 31.79
N PHE A 85 -33.99 8.14 31.91
CA PHE A 85 -32.92 7.22 32.29
C PHE A 85 -32.88 7.02 33.81
N THR A 86 -33.10 5.79 34.27
CA THR A 86 -32.88 5.36 35.66
C THR A 86 -31.38 5.35 35.99
N ARG A 87 -30.89 6.44 36.59
CA ARG A 87 -29.52 6.53 37.12
C ARG A 87 -29.37 5.68 38.39
N ARG A 88 -28.46 4.69 38.39
CA ARG A 88 -27.98 4.05 39.63
C ARG A 88 -27.20 5.07 40.47
N LYS A 89 -27.74 5.41 41.65
CA LYS A 89 -27.06 6.25 42.67
C LYS A 89 -26.18 5.36 43.55
N VAL A 90 -24.88 5.63 43.59
CA VAL A 90 -24.01 5.16 44.69
C VAL A 90 -23.81 6.35 45.62
N CYS A 91 -24.26 6.24 46.86
CA CYS A 91 -24.12 7.27 47.90
C CYS A 91 -23.15 6.77 48.98
N LEU A 92 -22.12 7.56 49.29
CA LEU A 92 -21.27 7.37 50.47
C LEU A 92 -21.50 8.55 51.43
N PRO A 93 -21.94 8.31 52.68
CA PRO A 93 -22.13 9.38 53.65
C PRO A 93 -20.86 9.65 54.44
N LEU A 94 -20.37 10.89 54.43
CA LEU A 94 -19.43 11.42 55.43
C LEU A 94 -20.21 12.18 56.49
N ARG A 95 -20.14 11.74 57.75
CA ARG A 95 -20.74 12.40 58.92
C ARG A 95 -19.68 13.20 59.66
N GLN A 96 -19.84 14.51 59.76
CA GLN A 96 -19.16 15.33 60.76
C GLN A 96 -20.20 15.86 61.75
N LYS A 97 -19.98 15.63 63.05
CA LYS A 97 -20.88 16.02 64.14
C LYS A 97 -20.41 17.34 64.73
N GLN A 98 -21.18 18.42 64.59
CA GLN A 98 -21.14 19.56 65.50
C GLN A 98 -22.54 19.85 66.06
N LYS A 99 -22.57 20.34 67.29
CA LYS A 99 -23.76 20.46 68.14
C LYS A 99 -24.76 21.46 67.55
N GLY A 100 -26.00 21.01 67.35
CA GLY A 100 -27.17 21.83 67.03
C GLY A 100 -27.30 22.13 65.53
N ALA A 101 -28.32 21.52 64.91
CA ALA A 101 -28.69 21.58 63.49
C ALA A 101 -27.85 20.70 62.53
N THR A 102 -28.51 19.69 61.96
CA THR A 102 -27.97 18.83 60.90
C THR A 102 -28.26 19.48 59.56
N ILE A 103 -27.27 20.09 58.90
CA ILE A 103 -27.39 20.59 57.53
C ILE A 103 -26.71 19.58 56.60
N GLN A 104 -27.50 18.93 55.75
CA GLN A 104 -27.01 18.01 54.71
C GLN A 104 -26.59 18.82 53.48
N PHE A 105 -25.29 18.93 53.21
CA PHE A 105 -24.78 19.43 51.94
C PHE A 105 -24.65 18.27 50.94
N TRP A 106 -25.45 18.31 49.87
CA TRP A 106 -25.34 17.39 48.75
C TRP A 106 -24.35 17.96 47.74
N ARG A 107 -23.09 17.51 47.77
CA ARG A 107 -22.18 17.76 46.65
C ARG A 107 -22.40 16.68 45.59
N THR A 108 -23.14 17.05 44.54
CA THR A 108 -23.24 16.25 43.32
C THR A 108 -21.94 16.42 42.54
N CYS A 109 -20.98 15.50 42.72
CA CYS A 109 -19.83 15.43 41.83
C CYS A 109 -20.29 14.76 40.53
N CYS A 110 -20.72 15.56 39.56
CA CYS A 110 -20.82 15.08 38.19
C CYS A 110 -19.39 14.90 37.66
N SER A 111 -18.84 13.69 37.73
CA SER A 111 -17.78 13.34 36.79
C SER A 111 -18.43 13.42 35.41
N MET A 112 -18.12 14.46 34.65
CA MET A 112 -18.35 14.44 33.21
C MET A 112 -17.40 13.39 32.64
N GLN A 113 -17.75 12.11 32.78
CA GLN A 113 -17.37 11.16 31.75
C GLN A 113 -18.08 11.68 30.51
N GLN A 114 -17.33 12.36 29.65
CA GLN A 114 -17.78 12.55 28.29
C GLN A 114 -18.12 11.15 27.79
N GLY A 115 -19.39 10.93 27.44
CA GLY A 115 -19.72 9.72 26.68
C GLY A 115 -18.80 9.69 25.46
N PRO A 116 -18.40 8.49 24.98
CA PRO A 116 -17.62 8.42 23.75
C PRO A 116 -18.32 9.30 22.70
N PRO A 117 -17.57 10.13 21.95
CA PRO A 117 -18.18 10.94 20.91
C PRO A 117 -19.04 10.03 20.03
N PRO A 118 -20.22 10.49 19.58
CA PRO A 118 -21.06 9.66 18.73
C PRO A 118 -20.22 9.18 17.55
N ALA A 119 -20.11 7.86 17.39
CA ALA A 119 -19.44 7.25 16.25
C ALA A 119 -20.23 7.59 15.00
N TRP A 120 -19.91 8.73 14.39
CA TRP A 120 -20.34 9.05 13.04
C TRP A 120 -19.56 8.13 12.08
N PRO A 121 -20.21 7.47 11.12
CA PRO A 121 -19.49 6.81 10.04
C PRO A 121 -18.64 7.86 9.30
N GLY A 122 -17.31 7.72 9.31
CA GLY A 122 -16.37 8.58 8.59
C GLY A 122 -15.54 9.54 9.44
N GLN A 123 -15.53 9.42 10.78
CA GLN A 123 -14.58 10.11 11.64
C GLN A 123 -13.56 9.11 12.23
N ALA A 124 -12.43 8.99 11.54
CA ALA A 124 -11.31 8.18 11.99
C ALA A 124 -10.86 8.61 13.40
N VAL A 125 -10.79 7.66 14.32
CA VAL A 125 -10.37 7.92 15.70
C VAL A 125 -8.86 8.15 15.72
N ALA A 126 -8.44 9.30 16.25
CA ALA A 126 -7.01 9.60 16.40
C ALA A 126 -6.34 8.57 17.32
N GLU A 127 -5.30 7.91 16.82
CA GLU A 127 -4.54 6.92 17.58
C GLU A 127 -3.75 7.56 18.74
N PRO A 128 -3.62 6.87 19.89
CA PRO A 128 -2.70 7.25 20.94
C PRO A 128 -1.26 7.28 20.41
N GLY A 129 -0.51 8.37 20.64
CA GLY A 129 0.87 8.52 20.14
C GLY A 129 0.99 9.17 18.76
N ARG A 130 -0.09 9.79 18.24
CA ARG A 130 -0.05 10.63 17.03
C ARG A 130 1.09 11.65 17.11
N LYS A 131 1.96 11.67 16.10
CA LYS A 131 2.98 12.71 15.93
C LYS A 131 2.26 14.07 15.93
N SER A 132 2.59 14.93 16.88
CA SER A 132 2.14 16.32 16.92
C SER A 132 3.27 17.22 16.45
N TRP A 133 2.93 18.28 15.75
CA TRP A 133 3.86 19.29 15.27
C TRP A 133 3.28 20.67 15.57
N ASP A 134 4.16 21.65 15.77
CA ASP A 134 3.74 23.03 15.98
C ASP A 134 3.44 23.67 14.62
N GLY A 135 2.18 24.06 14.42
CA GLY A 135 1.72 24.73 13.19
C GLY A 135 1.31 23.76 12.07
N PRO A 136 1.51 24.14 10.79
CA PRO A 136 1.14 23.31 9.65
C PRO A 136 1.99 22.04 9.56
N LYS A 137 1.41 20.93 9.09
CA LYS A 137 2.07 19.63 8.91
C LYS A 137 3.22 19.75 7.91
N PRO A 138 4.48 19.49 8.32
CA PRO A 138 5.62 19.58 7.41
C PRO A 138 5.69 18.35 6.49
N ILE A 139 5.72 18.59 5.19
CA ILE A 139 5.75 17.54 4.16
C ILE A 139 6.91 17.74 3.18
N SER A 140 7.45 16.64 2.67
CA SER A 140 8.33 16.65 1.50
C SER A 140 7.63 16.04 0.30
N ILE A 141 8.00 16.47 -0.91
CA ILE A 141 7.37 16.01 -2.14
C ILE A 141 8.45 15.56 -3.12
N VAL A 142 8.41 14.28 -3.45
CA VAL A 142 9.31 13.67 -4.43
C VAL A 142 8.57 13.56 -5.77
N GLY A 143 9.06 14.27 -6.79
CA GLY A 143 8.36 14.39 -8.08
C GLY A 143 7.39 15.60 -8.13
N SER A 144 7.80 16.74 -7.56
CA SER A 144 6.96 17.94 -7.38
C SER A 144 6.42 18.54 -8.68
N THR A 145 7.14 18.36 -9.79
CA THR A 145 6.76 18.88 -11.11
C THR A 145 5.91 17.90 -11.93
N GLY A 146 5.64 16.70 -11.40
CA GLY A 146 4.73 15.73 -12.00
C GLY A 146 3.27 16.00 -11.61
N SER A 147 2.34 15.27 -12.22
CA SER A 147 0.89 15.45 -11.99
C SER A 147 0.47 15.33 -10.53
N ILE A 148 1.01 14.35 -9.78
CA ILE A 148 0.73 14.21 -8.34
C ILE A 148 1.36 15.36 -7.55
N GLY A 149 2.60 15.72 -7.87
CA GLY A 149 3.33 16.80 -7.20
C GLY A 149 2.65 18.16 -7.35
N THR A 150 2.23 18.53 -8.57
CA THR A 150 1.54 19.80 -8.81
C THR A 150 0.19 19.85 -8.09
N GLN A 151 -0.58 18.76 -8.14
CA GLN A 151 -1.86 18.66 -7.43
C GLN A 151 -1.70 18.70 -5.91
N THR A 152 -0.63 18.10 -5.39
CA THR A 152 -0.26 18.20 -3.97
C THR A 152 0.02 19.65 -3.59
N LEU A 153 0.76 20.37 -4.43
CA LEU A 153 1.06 21.79 -4.19
C LEU A 153 -0.17 22.68 -4.30
N ASP A 154 -1.12 22.39 -5.20
CA ASP A 154 -2.42 23.09 -5.27
C ASP A 154 -3.19 22.94 -3.94
N ILE A 155 -3.22 21.73 -3.38
CA ILE A 155 -3.82 21.47 -2.06
C ILE A 155 -3.13 22.29 -0.97
N VAL A 156 -1.79 22.31 -0.96
CA VAL A 156 -1.02 23.05 0.04
C VAL A 156 -1.26 24.56 -0.08
N ALA A 157 -1.37 25.10 -1.30
CA ALA A 157 -1.63 26.51 -1.53
C ALA A 157 -2.99 26.94 -0.94
N GLU A 158 -4.04 26.12 -1.09
CA GLU A 158 -5.36 26.39 -0.51
C GLU A 158 -5.44 26.14 1.00
N ASN A 159 -4.52 25.34 1.55
CA ASN A 159 -4.54 24.88 2.95
C ASN A 159 -3.20 25.18 3.65
N SER A 160 -2.65 26.38 3.44
CA SER A 160 -1.33 26.79 3.95
C SER A 160 -1.25 26.86 5.48
N ASP A 161 -2.38 26.95 6.18
CA ASP A 161 -2.46 26.83 7.64
C ASP A 161 -2.39 25.37 8.13
N LYS A 162 -2.57 24.39 7.22
CA LYS A 162 -2.59 22.95 7.51
C LYS A 162 -1.35 22.22 7.05
N PHE A 163 -0.72 22.64 5.95
CA PHE A 163 0.47 22.00 5.39
C PHE A 163 1.59 22.99 5.12
N LYS A 164 2.82 22.55 5.30
CA LYS A 164 4.04 23.30 4.96
C LYS A 164 4.97 22.41 4.15
N VAL A 165 5.39 22.88 2.98
CA VAL A 165 6.42 22.19 2.19
C VAL A 165 7.78 22.49 2.79
N VAL A 166 8.52 21.46 3.19
CA VAL A 166 9.91 21.62 3.70
C VAL A 166 10.96 21.23 2.66
N ALA A 167 10.63 20.32 1.73
CA ALA A 167 11.55 19.89 0.70
C ALA A 167 10.85 19.48 -0.61
N LEU A 168 11.48 19.74 -1.76
CA LEU A 168 10.98 19.42 -3.10
C LEU A 168 12.04 18.72 -3.95
N ALA A 169 11.68 17.63 -4.64
CA ALA A 169 12.52 17.01 -5.65
C ALA A 169 11.81 16.98 -7.01
N ALA A 170 12.53 17.31 -8.08
CA ALA A 170 12.05 17.23 -9.45
C ALA A 170 13.04 16.54 -10.39
N GLY A 171 12.54 16.11 -11.56
CA GLY A 171 13.37 15.47 -12.59
C GLY A 171 14.19 16.49 -13.38
N SER A 172 13.55 17.15 -14.35
CA SER A 172 14.21 18.05 -15.30
C SER A 172 13.43 19.33 -15.62
N ASN A 173 12.26 19.55 -15.04
CA ASN A 173 11.45 20.75 -15.30
C ASN A 173 11.87 21.91 -14.38
N VAL A 174 12.97 22.57 -14.71
CA VAL A 174 13.57 23.65 -13.91
C VAL A 174 12.65 24.84 -13.78
N THR A 175 11.98 25.25 -14.86
CA THR A 175 11.09 26.43 -14.86
C THR A 175 9.98 26.27 -13.85
N LEU A 176 9.24 25.15 -13.90
CA LEU A 176 8.16 24.89 -12.96
C LEU A 176 8.69 24.73 -11.53
N LEU A 177 9.84 24.05 -11.36
CA LEU A 177 10.45 23.91 -10.04
C LEU A 177 10.81 25.27 -9.44
N ALA A 178 11.38 26.19 -10.22
CA ALA A 178 11.73 27.54 -9.75
C ALA A 178 10.49 28.30 -9.26
N ASP A 179 9.36 28.19 -9.97
CA ASP A 179 8.08 28.81 -9.55
C ASP A 179 7.54 28.18 -8.27
N GLN A 180 7.67 26.86 -8.11
CA GLN A 180 7.31 26.16 -6.88
C GLN A 180 8.19 26.62 -5.70
N ILE A 181 9.50 26.82 -5.90
CA ILE A 181 10.40 27.30 -4.85
C ILE A 181 10.03 28.71 -4.40
N LYS A 182 9.77 29.62 -5.35
CA LYS A 182 9.35 30.99 -5.06
C LYS A 182 8.07 31.04 -4.23
N THR A 183 7.13 30.15 -4.54
CA THR A 183 5.82 30.08 -3.89
C THR A 183 5.89 29.46 -2.50
N PHE A 184 6.50 28.28 -2.38
CA PHE A 184 6.42 27.45 -1.17
C PHE A 184 7.62 27.59 -0.24
N LYS A 185 8.72 28.21 -0.71
CA LYS A 185 9.94 28.49 0.08
C LYS A 185 10.43 27.27 0.87
N PRO A 186 10.66 26.11 0.21
CA PRO A 186 11.20 24.93 0.88
C PRO A 186 12.62 25.20 1.39
N GLN A 187 13.06 24.44 2.38
CA GLN A 187 14.42 24.50 2.91
C GLN A 187 15.41 23.76 2.01
N LEU A 188 14.98 22.62 1.46
CA LEU A 188 15.80 21.76 0.59
C LEU A 188 15.13 21.53 -0.76
N VAL A 189 15.94 21.56 -1.83
CA VAL A 189 15.51 21.27 -3.19
C VAL A 189 16.47 20.31 -3.87
N SER A 190 15.94 19.40 -4.68
CA SER A 190 16.73 18.57 -5.58
C SER A 190 16.24 18.60 -7.02
N VAL A 191 17.19 18.60 -7.95
CA VAL A 191 16.98 18.35 -9.38
C VAL A 191 17.80 17.13 -9.75
N ARG A 192 17.13 16.09 -10.25
CA ARG A 192 17.79 14.84 -10.65
C ARG A 192 18.84 15.06 -11.74
N ASN A 193 18.53 15.88 -12.74
CA ASN A 193 19.47 16.16 -13.81
C ASN A 193 20.49 17.23 -13.37
N GLU A 194 21.69 16.79 -13.01
CA GLU A 194 22.74 17.65 -12.49
C GLU A 194 23.17 18.77 -13.45
N SER A 195 23.06 18.54 -14.77
CA SER A 195 23.42 19.56 -15.77
C SER A 195 22.51 20.80 -15.72
N LEU A 196 21.32 20.67 -15.11
CA LEU A 196 20.33 21.73 -15.01
C LEU A 196 20.44 22.56 -13.72
N VAL A 197 21.40 22.25 -12.84
CA VAL A 197 21.57 22.94 -11.55
C VAL A 197 21.98 24.40 -11.73
N ALA A 198 22.83 24.69 -12.72
CA ALA A 198 23.23 26.06 -13.03
C ALA A 198 22.03 26.91 -13.48
N GLU A 199 21.19 26.34 -14.35
CA GLU A 199 19.95 26.97 -14.82
C GLU A 199 18.99 27.26 -13.65
N LEU A 200 18.81 26.30 -12.73
CA LEU A 200 17.98 26.51 -11.54
C LEU A 200 18.53 27.64 -10.66
N LYS A 201 19.85 27.67 -10.41
CA LYS A 201 20.48 28.72 -9.60
C LYS A 201 20.29 30.11 -10.22
N MET A 202 20.40 30.22 -11.55
CA MET A 202 20.11 31.46 -12.26
C MET A 202 18.63 31.86 -12.12
N ALA A 203 17.70 30.92 -12.26
CA ALA A 203 16.26 31.20 -12.11
C ALA A 203 15.84 31.64 -10.69
N LEU A 204 16.72 31.43 -9.70
CA LEU A 204 16.52 31.76 -8.29
C LEU A 204 17.40 32.94 -7.81
N GLU A 205 18.12 33.62 -8.71
CA GLU A 205 19.08 34.66 -8.32
C GLU A 205 18.43 35.79 -7.50
N ASP A 206 17.24 36.22 -7.92
CA ASP A 206 16.45 37.32 -7.33
C ASP A 206 15.57 36.90 -6.14
N VAL A 207 15.64 35.64 -5.69
CA VAL A 207 14.79 35.14 -4.61
C VAL A 207 15.44 35.40 -3.25
N GLU A 208 14.67 36.01 -2.34
CA GLU A 208 15.13 36.35 -0.98
C GLU A 208 15.48 35.10 -0.14
N HIS A 209 14.66 34.05 -0.24
CA HIS A 209 14.88 32.78 0.44
C HIS A 209 15.42 31.74 -0.54
N LYS A 210 16.72 31.45 -0.45
CA LYS A 210 17.38 30.44 -1.29
C LYS A 210 17.43 29.10 -0.54
N PRO A 211 16.85 28.03 -1.11
CA PRO A 211 16.95 26.70 -0.53
C PRO A 211 18.38 26.16 -0.64
N GLU A 212 18.72 25.17 0.18
CA GLU A 212 19.81 24.26 -0.12
C GLU A 212 19.47 23.46 -1.39
N ILE A 213 20.42 23.35 -2.32
CA ILE A 213 20.22 22.60 -3.57
C ILE A 213 21.18 21.42 -3.59
N ILE A 214 20.64 20.20 -3.53
CA ILE A 214 21.40 18.95 -3.65
C ILE A 214 21.05 18.30 -4.99
N PRO A 215 22.01 18.20 -5.93
CA PRO A 215 21.75 17.65 -7.26
C PRO A 215 21.71 16.12 -7.25
N GLY A 216 21.23 15.54 -8.35
CA GLY A 216 21.34 14.11 -8.60
C GLY A 216 20.37 13.25 -7.76
N GLU A 217 20.57 11.94 -7.81
CA GLU A 217 19.75 10.96 -7.08
C GLU A 217 19.89 11.11 -5.56
N GLU A 218 21.07 11.48 -5.07
CA GLU A 218 21.32 11.74 -3.64
C GLU A 218 20.41 12.83 -3.11
N GLY A 219 20.23 13.93 -3.85
CA GLY A 219 19.31 14.98 -3.44
C GLY A 219 17.85 14.53 -3.36
N ILE A 220 17.42 13.58 -4.20
CA ILE A 220 16.07 13.01 -4.13
C ILE A 220 15.89 12.23 -2.82
N VAL A 221 16.91 11.44 -2.45
CA VAL A 221 16.94 10.70 -1.19
C VAL A 221 16.91 11.67 0.00
N GLU A 222 17.67 12.76 -0.03
CA GLU A 222 17.66 13.78 1.03
C GLU A 222 16.31 14.48 1.18
N VAL A 223 15.65 14.80 0.07
CA VAL A 223 14.28 15.33 0.10
C VAL A 223 13.32 14.34 0.75
N ALA A 224 13.44 13.05 0.43
CA ALA A 224 12.56 12.03 0.98
C ALA A 224 12.77 11.80 2.48
N ARG A 225 14.01 11.90 2.97
CA ARG A 225 14.36 11.70 4.40
C ARG A 225 14.49 12.99 5.21
N HIS A 226 14.13 14.15 4.64
CA HIS A 226 14.32 15.47 5.25
C HIS A 226 13.91 15.49 6.74
N PRO A 227 14.75 16.01 7.65
CA PRO A 227 14.56 15.87 9.10
C PRO A 227 13.22 16.45 9.57
N ASP A 228 12.82 17.61 9.05
CA ASP A 228 11.57 18.27 9.43
C ASP A 228 10.31 17.62 8.85
N ALA A 229 10.41 16.83 7.76
CA ALA A 229 9.23 16.24 7.15
C ALA A 229 8.65 15.17 8.10
N VAL A 230 7.33 15.10 8.21
CA VAL A 230 6.65 13.98 8.90
C VAL A 230 6.00 13.00 7.91
N THR A 231 5.69 13.49 6.70
CA THR A 231 5.12 12.71 5.61
C THR A 231 5.85 13.06 4.31
N VAL A 232 6.18 12.05 3.50
CA VAL A 232 6.69 12.23 2.15
C VAL A 232 5.61 11.85 1.14
N VAL A 233 5.40 12.69 0.13
CA VAL A 233 4.54 12.38 -1.01
C VAL A 233 5.39 11.80 -2.14
N THR A 234 5.07 10.59 -2.59
CA THR A 234 5.81 9.91 -3.66
C THR A 234 5.08 10.05 -4.99
N GLY A 235 5.49 11.02 -5.80
CA GLY A 235 4.96 11.31 -7.14
C GLY A 235 5.87 10.89 -8.30
N ILE A 236 6.95 10.15 -8.04
CA ILE A 236 7.80 9.56 -9.08
C ILE A 236 7.00 8.45 -9.80
N VAL A 237 7.24 8.25 -11.10
CA VAL A 237 6.59 7.19 -11.89
C VAL A 237 7.44 5.92 -11.94
N GLY A 238 6.81 4.75 -11.86
CA GLY A 238 7.44 3.43 -12.06
C GLY A 238 8.38 3.03 -10.92
N CYS A 239 9.17 1.98 -11.14
CA CYS A 239 10.13 1.48 -10.14
C CYS A 239 11.25 2.49 -9.80
N ALA A 240 11.30 3.69 -10.39
CA ALA A 240 12.32 4.69 -10.06
C ALA A 240 12.28 5.13 -8.59
N GLY A 241 11.13 5.02 -7.90
CA GLY A 241 11.06 5.18 -6.44
C GLY A 241 11.79 4.09 -5.63
N LEU A 242 12.15 2.99 -6.30
CA LEU A 242 12.89 1.82 -5.81
C LEU A 242 14.20 1.59 -6.59
N LYS A 243 14.71 2.55 -7.35
CA LYS A 243 15.99 2.37 -8.06
C LYS A 243 17.16 2.79 -7.18
N VAL A 244 18.20 1.97 -7.17
CA VAL A 244 19.46 2.27 -6.48
C VAL A 244 20.21 3.33 -7.29
N ALA A 245 20.67 4.41 -6.64
CA ALA A 245 21.63 5.32 -7.24
C ALA A 245 22.89 4.53 -7.63
N ASN A 246 23.28 4.56 -8.91
CA ASN A 246 24.45 3.85 -9.41
C ASN A 246 25.74 4.35 -8.73
N ARG A 247 26.12 3.78 -7.58
CA ARG A 247 27.44 3.98 -6.94
C ARG A 247 28.48 2.94 -7.35
N PHE A 248 28.15 2.01 -8.24
CA PHE A 248 28.97 0.82 -8.48
C PHE A 248 30.18 1.02 -9.40
N SER A 249 30.17 1.96 -10.36
CA SER A 249 31.33 2.16 -11.25
C SER A 249 32.44 2.97 -10.58
N ASP A 250 32.08 4.05 -9.89
CA ASP A 250 33.07 5.08 -9.55
C ASP A 250 33.75 4.80 -8.20
N LEU A 251 33.02 4.25 -7.23
CA LEU A 251 33.61 3.84 -5.94
C LEU A 251 34.52 2.63 -6.07
N ILE A 252 34.18 1.63 -6.90
CA ILE A 252 35.07 0.47 -7.10
C ILE A 252 36.37 0.93 -7.77
N ILE A 253 36.32 1.81 -8.76
CA ILE A 253 37.52 2.34 -9.40
C ILE A 253 38.37 3.14 -8.41
N LEU A 254 37.76 3.99 -7.58
CA LEU A 254 38.48 4.81 -6.59
C LEU A 254 39.05 3.99 -5.41
N GLU A 255 38.29 3.03 -4.88
CA GLU A 255 38.77 2.13 -3.81
C GLU A 255 39.82 1.14 -4.35
N MET A 256 39.66 0.62 -5.56
CA MET A 256 40.69 -0.22 -6.19
C MET A 256 41.95 0.58 -6.53
N GLN A 257 41.84 1.84 -6.97
CA GLN A 257 42.99 2.74 -7.14
C GLN A 257 43.68 3.07 -5.81
N ARG A 258 42.93 3.14 -4.69
CA ARG A 258 43.49 3.31 -3.34
C ARG A 258 44.14 2.06 -2.77
N ILE A 259 43.63 0.87 -3.11
CA ILE A 259 44.20 -0.41 -2.65
C ILE A 259 45.44 -0.78 -3.49
N PHE A 260 45.44 -0.48 -4.79
CA PHE A 260 46.56 -0.69 -5.69
C PHE A 260 47.39 0.59 -5.89
N VAL A 261 47.94 1.15 -4.80
CA VAL A 261 48.98 2.17 -4.92
C VAL A 261 50.24 1.52 -5.50
N GLY A 262 50.46 1.70 -6.81
CA GLY A 262 51.73 1.35 -7.48
C GLY A 262 51.62 0.53 -8.76
N TYR A 263 50.43 0.14 -9.22
CA TYR A 263 50.27 -0.52 -10.52
C TYR A 263 49.51 0.37 -11.50
N SER A 264 50.12 0.64 -12.66
CA SER A 264 49.44 1.25 -13.81
C SER A 264 48.42 0.23 -14.34
N ILE A 265 47.13 0.51 -14.18
CA ILE A 265 46.07 -0.30 -14.78
C ILE A 265 45.71 0.37 -16.10
N ASP A 266 46.14 -0.22 -17.22
CA ASP A 266 45.63 0.16 -18.55
C ASP A 266 44.18 -0.29 -18.69
N GLU A 267 43.34 0.54 -19.31
CA GLU A 267 41.89 0.37 -19.48
C GLU A 267 41.45 -0.95 -20.16
N HIS A 268 42.40 -1.74 -20.69
CA HIS A 268 42.13 -2.95 -21.48
C HIS A 268 42.21 -4.30 -20.73
N VAL A 269 42.45 -4.33 -19.40
CA VAL A 269 42.58 -5.60 -18.64
C VAL A 269 41.29 -6.03 -17.91
N LEU A 270 40.12 -5.57 -18.36
CA LEU A 270 38.82 -5.99 -17.82
C LEU A 270 38.26 -7.26 -18.51
N ALA A 271 39.13 -8.20 -18.85
CA ALA A 271 38.77 -9.51 -19.39
C ALA A 271 39.62 -10.60 -18.74
N LEU A 272 39.35 -10.92 -17.47
CA LEU A 272 39.86 -12.16 -16.87
C LEU A 272 38.87 -13.30 -17.10
N ASN A 273 39.24 -14.08 -18.11
CA ASN A 273 38.77 -15.42 -18.42
C ASN A 273 38.86 -16.32 -17.17
N THR A 274 37.73 -16.83 -16.69
CA THR A 274 37.67 -17.72 -15.53
C THR A 274 37.96 -19.16 -15.94
N HIS A 275 39.23 -19.48 -16.14
CA HIS A 275 39.74 -20.85 -16.10
C HIS A 275 40.71 -20.99 -14.92
N GLU A 276 40.17 -20.99 -13.70
CA GLU A 276 40.61 -21.83 -12.57
C GLU A 276 39.88 -21.40 -11.29
N LYS A 277 38.99 -22.26 -10.80
CA LYS A 277 38.45 -22.21 -9.45
C LYS A 277 39.59 -22.39 -8.45
N LYS A 278 39.99 -21.35 -7.72
CA LYS A 278 40.59 -21.48 -6.38
C LYS A 278 40.58 -20.15 -5.61
N ASN A 279 39.70 -20.11 -4.61
CA ASN A 279 39.80 -19.43 -3.32
C ASN A 279 40.59 -18.10 -3.25
N ILE A 280 39.91 -16.99 -3.47
CA ILE A 280 40.22 -15.72 -2.78
C ILE A 280 38.90 -15.11 -2.31
N SER A 281 38.46 -15.49 -1.11
CA SER A 281 37.37 -14.83 -0.38
C SER A 281 38.00 -13.81 0.57
N PHE A 282 38.23 -12.58 0.09
CA PHE A 282 38.45 -11.44 0.99
C PHE A 282 37.09 -10.82 1.29
N VAL A 283 36.55 -11.15 2.46
CA VAL A 283 35.37 -10.52 3.05
C VAL A 283 35.81 -9.15 3.60
N LEU A 284 35.71 -8.11 2.76
CA LEU A 284 35.63 -6.73 3.25
C LEU A 284 34.21 -6.53 3.77
N GLN A 285 34.05 -6.61 5.09
CA GLN A 285 32.81 -6.34 5.81
C GLN A 285 32.59 -4.81 5.90
N ILE A 286 32.46 -4.16 4.75
CA ILE A 286 31.79 -2.87 4.61
C ILE A 286 30.37 -3.27 4.22
N ASN A 287 29.33 -2.84 4.94
CA ASN A 287 27.95 -2.98 4.45
C ASN A 287 27.83 -2.04 3.23
N PRO A 288 27.92 -2.51 1.96
CA PRO A 288 28.07 -1.63 0.81
C PRO A 288 26.72 -1.15 0.25
N PHE A 289 25.61 -1.54 0.86
CA PHE A 289 24.26 -1.24 0.39
C PHE A 289 23.54 -0.38 1.42
N LEU A 290 23.90 0.91 1.49
CA LEU A 290 22.89 1.89 1.87
C LEU A 290 21.86 1.88 0.74
N TYR A 291 20.62 1.53 1.07
CA TYR A 291 19.53 1.51 0.12
C TYR A 291 19.20 2.95 -0.29
N ASP A 292 19.91 3.48 -1.29
CA ASP A 292 19.78 4.82 -1.84
C ASP A 292 18.48 4.96 -2.67
N GLN A 293 17.33 4.58 -2.09
CA GLN A 293 16.00 4.65 -2.69
C GLN A 293 15.14 5.63 -1.88
N PRO A 294 14.45 6.60 -2.51
CA PRO A 294 13.70 7.64 -1.79
C PRO A 294 12.67 7.08 -0.80
N THR A 295 11.91 6.06 -1.20
CA THR A 295 10.88 5.46 -0.32
C THR A 295 11.51 4.72 0.86
N VAL A 296 12.58 3.95 0.62
CA VAL A 296 13.28 3.19 1.67
C VAL A 296 13.92 4.14 2.67
N ALA A 297 14.62 5.18 2.21
CA ALA A 297 15.23 6.17 3.07
C ALA A 297 14.20 6.95 3.90
N ALA A 298 13.05 7.27 3.32
CA ALA A 298 11.95 7.88 4.06
C ALA A 298 11.40 6.96 5.16
N ILE A 299 11.24 5.66 4.86
CA ILE A 299 10.81 4.67 5.85
C ILE A 299 11.84 4.54 6.98
N GLU A 300 13.12 4.41 6.65
CA GLU A 300 14.20 4.30 7.62
C GLU A 300 14.29 5.53 8.53
N ALA A 301 14.01 6.71 7.97
CA ALA A 301 13.91 7.99 8.70
C ALA A 301 12.58 8.18 9.45
N GLY A 302 11.71 7.17 9.46
CA GLY A 302 10.45 7.17 10.21
C GLY A 302 9.39 8.12 9.65
N LYS A 303 9.40 8.38 8.34
CA LYS A 303 8.45 9.27 7.66
C LYS A 303 7.26 8.48 7.15
N ASP A 304 6.05 8.99 7.36
CA ASP A 304 4.86 8.36 6.76
C ASP A 304 4.89 8.56 5.25
N ILE A 305 4.46 7.55 4.49
CA ILE A 305 4.50 7.54 3.03
C ILE A 305 3.10 7.82 2.50
N ALA A 306 2.90 8.99 1.88
CA ALA A 306 1.74 9.26 1.05
C ALA A 306 2.01 8.68 -0.35
N LEU A 307 1.57 7.45 -0.56
CA LEU A 307 1.93 6.62 -1.69
C LEU A 307 0.99 6.84 -2.87
N ALA A 308 1.47 7.51 -3.91
CA ALA A 308 0.76 7.62 -5.18
C ALA A 308 1.38 6.75 -6.30
N ASN A 309 2.58 6.22 -6.06
CA ASN A 309 3.27 5.30 -6.97
C ASN A 309 2.95 3.85 -6.59
N LYS A 310 2.07 3.21 -7.36
CA LYS A 310 1.69 1.80 -7.16
C LYS A 310 2.83 0.83 -7.41
N GLU A 311 3.72 1.13 -8.35
CA GLU A 311 4.83 0.25 -8.74
C GLU A 311 5.78 -0.04 -7.57
N THR A 312 5.88 0.90 -6.62
CA THR A 312 6.62 0.72 -5.37
C THR A 312 6.10 -0.45 -4.54
N LEU A 313 4.78 -0.65 -4.47
CA LEU A 313 4.21 -1.80 -3.77
C LEU A 313 4.14 -3.05 -4.65
N ILE A 314 3.89 -2.89 -5.95
CA ILE A 314 3.78 -4.04 -6.86
C ILE A 314 5.12 -4.77 -6.97
N ALA A 315 6.22 -4.04 -7.15
CA ALA A 315 7.56 -4.64 -7.23
C ALA A 315 8.19 -4.79 -5.84
N GLY A 316 8.03 -3.78 -4.97
CA GLY A 316 8.73 -3.68 -3.70
C GLY A 316 8.00 -4.24 -2.49
N GLY A 317 6.72 -4.63 -2.61
CA GLY A 317 5.87 -5.04 -1.49
C GLY A 317 6.51 -6.02 -0.50
N PRO A 318 7.13 -7.13 -0.98
CA PRO A 318 7.81 -8.09 -0.11
C PRO A 318 8.92 -7.52 0.76
N PHE A 319 9.55 -6.41 0.36
CA PHE A 319 10.63 -5.74 1.10
C PHE A 319 10.14 -4.48 1.83
N VAL A 320 9.38 -3.63 1.14
CA VAL A 320 8.90 -2.33 1.62
C VAL A 320 7.95 -2.48 2.80
N LEU A 321 7.05 -3.48 2.76
CA LEU A 321 6.07 -3.68 3.83
C LEU A 321 6.74 -4.13 5.14
N PRO A 322 7.60 -5.17 5.17
CA PRO A 322 8.33 -5.51 6.40
C PRO A 322 9.20 -4.37 6.93
N LEU A 323 9.81 -3.57 6.05
CA LEU A 323 10.60 -2.41 6.43
C LEU A 323 9.73 -1.33 7.10
N ALA A 324 8.60 -0.97 6.50
CA ALA A 324 7.67 0.01 7.08
C ALA A 324 7.10 -0.45 8.43
N HIS A 325 6.83 -1.75 8.58
CA HIS A 325 6.48 -2.34 9.87
C HIS A 325 7.60 -2.18 10.90
N LYS A 326 8.84 -2.56 10.54
CA LYS A 326 10.02 -2.46 11.42
C LYS A 326 10.24 -1.03 11.94
N HIS A 327 9.96 -0.01 11.10
CA HIS A 327 10.16 1.40 11.45
C HIS A 327 8.90 2.10 11.98
N ASN A 328 7.78 1.37 12.17
CA ASN A 328 6.49 1.93 12.59
C ASN A 328 6.04 3.11 11.71
N VAL A 329 6.20 2.93 10.41
CA VAL A 329 5.84 3.90 9.36
C VAL A 329 4.50 3.50 8.74
N LYS A 330 3.69 4.51 8.43
CA LYS A 330 2.41 4.31 7.73
C LYS A 330 2.58 4.44 6.23
N ILE A 331 1.94 3.54 5.49
CA ILE A 331 1.78 3.69 4.03
C ILE A 331 0.32 4.06 3.77
N LEU A 332 0.10 5.29 3.34
CA LEU A 332 -1.21 5.87 3.13
C LEU A 332 -1.49 5.92 1.61
N PRO A 333 -2.53 5.22 1.11
CA PRO A 333 -2.77 5.12 -0.32
C PRO A 333 -3.40 6.40 -0.88
N ALA A 334 -2.71 7.01 -1.85
CA ALA A 334 -3.20 8.17 -2.59
C ALA A 334 -3.77 7.79 -3.98
N ASP A 335 -3.62 6.53 -4.43
CA ASP A 335 -4.36 6.03 -5.58
C ASP A 335 -5.87 6.05 -5.29
N SER A 336 -6.70 6.40 -6.27
CA SER A 336 -8.08 6.83 -6.02
C SER A 336 -8.96 5.70 -5.49
N GLU A 337 -8.79 4.50 -6.03
CA GLU A 337 -9.47 3.26 -5.66
C GLU A 337 -9.08 2.81 -4.25
N HIS A 338 -7.78 2.77 -3.96
CA HIS A 338 -7.28 2.35 -2.66
C HIS A 338 -7.55 3.39 -1.58
N SER A 339 -7.46 4.68 -1.92
CA SER A 339 -7.90 5.75 -1.03
C SER A 339 -9.42 5.67 -0.75
N ALA A 340 -10.21 5.27 -1.73
CA ALA A 340 -11.65 5.03 -1.55
C ALA A 340 -11.94 3.88 -0.58
N ILE A 341 -11.20 2.77 -0.70
CA ILE A 341 -11.26 1.65 0.25
C ILE A 341 -10.83 2.11 1.65
N PHE A 342 -9.70 2.82 1.72
CA PHE A 342 -9.12 3.37 2.95
C PHE A 342 -10.09 4.28 3.71
N GLN A 343 -10.78 5.17 3.00
CA GLN A 343 -11.74 6.13 3.58
C GLN A 343 -13.00 5.51 4.22
N LYS A 344 -13.35 4.27 3.88
CA LYS A 344 -14.65 3.65 4.25
C LYS A 344 -14.59 2.77 5.48
N SER A 345 -13.39 2.64 5.97
CA SER A 345 -13.05 1.75 7.03
C SER A 345 -13.12 2.62 8.31
N ASP A 346 -14.05 2.34 9.26
CA ASP A 346 -14.22 3.14 10.49
C ASP A 346 -14.95 2.40 11.65
N PHE A 347 -14.22 2.13 12.76
CA PHE A 347 -14.58 1.50 14.07
C PHE A 347 -13.40 0.79 14.84
N LEU A 348 -12.59 1.53 15.61
CA LEU A 348 -11.81 1.00 16.76
C LEU A 348 -11.14 -0.39 16.61
N PHE A 349 -9.83 -0.49 16.37
CA PHE A 349 -9.02 -1.51 17.08
C PHE A 349 -7.53 -1.14 17.16
N ARG A 350 -6.94 -1.47 18.31
CA ARG A 350 -5.57 -1.18 18.74
C ARG A 350 -4.54 -1.99 17.94
N LEU A 351 -3.45 -1.33 17.57
CA LEU A 351 -2.22 -1.89 17.02
C LEU A 351 -1.37 -2.68 18.04
N ASP A 352 -1.96 -3.28 19.08
CA ASP A 352 -1.16 -3.81 20.22
C ASP A 352 -1.15 -5.33 20.39
N LEU A 353 -1.93 -6.11 19.65
CA LEU A 353 -1.95 -7.57 19.83
C LEU A 353 -2.32 -8.26 18.51
N VAL A 354 -1.32 -8.78 17.80
CA VAL A 354 -1.25 -10.10 17.12
C VAL A 354 -0.08 -10.06 16.13
N ILE A 355 1.11 -10.40 16.63
CA ILE A 355 2.12 -11.08 15.81
C ILE A 355 2.53 -12.29 16.65
N GLN A 356 1.71 -13.33 16.55
CA GLN A 356 2.19 -14.68 16.74
C GLN A 356 2.05 -15.34 15.38
N ASN A 357 3.18 -15.74 14.80
CA ASN A 357 3.40 -16.21 13.43
C ASN A 357 3.65 -15.06 12.45
N ASP A 358 4.76 -15.18 11.70
CA ASP A 358 5.39 -14.22 10.79
C ASP A 358 4.53 -13.72 9.59
N ASP A 359 3.25 -13.45 9.79
CA ASP A 359 2.34 -12.99 8.74
C ASP A 359 2.19 -11.46 8.75
N PHE A 360 3.14 -10.77 8.12
CA PHE A 360 3.14 -9.30 7.95
C PHE A 360 1.89 -8.76 7.23
N ARG A 361 1.08 -9.63 6.60
CA ARG A 361 -0.17 -9.26 5.92
C ARG A 361 -1.18 -8.64 6.87
N ASN A 362 -1.22 -9.10 8.12
CA ASN A 362 -2.14 -8.57 9.12
C ASN A 362 -1.80 -7.12 9.51
N TYR A 363 -0.51 -6.76 9.58
CA TYR A 363 -0.10 -5.41 9.98
C TYR A 363 -0.61 -4.31 9.03
N PHE A 364 -0.55 -4.53 7.72
CA PHE A 364 -1.02 -3.54 6.73
C PHE A 364 -2.53 -3.49 6.56
N ARG A 365 -3.19 -4.66 6.65
CA ARG A 365 -4.65 -4.76 6.71
C ARG A 365 -5.25 -3.82 7.77
N PHE A 366 -4.61 -3.70 8.94
CA PHE A 366 -5.06 -2.82 10.03
C PHE A 366 -4.76 -1.34 9.82
N GLN A 367 -3.72 -1.00 9.06
CA GLN A 367 -3.50 0.40 8.70
C GLN A 367 -4.56 0.87 7.72
N CYS A 368 -4.84 0.06 6.69
CA CYS A 368 -5.58 0.52 5.52
C CYS A 368 -7.08 0.17 5.52
N ILE A 369 -7.53 -0.74 6.39
CA ILE A 369 -8.94 -0.97 6.67
C ILE A 369 -9.19 -0.63 8.14
N GLN A 370 -9.33 0.65 8.44
CA GLN A 370 -9.79 1.07 9.75
C GLN A 370 -11.17 0.43 10.02
N GLY A 371 -11.44 -0.02 11.22
CA GLY A 371 -12.83 -0.08 11.63
C GLY A 371 -13.73 -1.24 11.28
N LEU A 372 -13.34 -2.03 10.30
CA LEU A 372 -13.92 -3.34 10.14
C LEU A 372 -13.23 -4.28 11.14
N PRO A 373 -13.97 -5.14 11.86
CA PRO A 373 -13.37 -6.26 12.57
C PRO A 373 -12.42 -7.01 11.64
N GLU A 374 -11.38 -7.65 12.18
CA GLU A 374 -10.34 -8.35 11.42
C GLU A 374 -10.92 -9.17 10.26
N ASP A 375 -11.95 -9.97 10.50
CA ASP A 375 -12.57 -10.84 9.49
C ASP A 375 -13.75 -10.22 8.73
N ALA A 376 -14.10 -8.95 8.99
CA ALA A 376 -15.31 -8.37 8.44
C ALA A 376 -15.21 -8.00 6.96
N LEU A 377 -14.02 -7.80 6.39
CA LEU A 377 -13.86 -7.66 4.94
C LEU A 377 -14.13 -9.01 4.27
N ARG A 378 -15.13 -9.07 3.40
CA ARG A 378 -15.42 -10.23 2.56
C ARG A 378 -14.79 -10.10 1.17
N ARG A 379 -14.97 -8.94 0.53
CA ARG A 379 -14.55 -8.71 -0.85
C ARG A 379 -14.24 -7.24 -1.09
N ILE A 380 -13.22 -6.97 -1.89
CA ILE A 380 -12.93 -5.65 -2.45
C ILE A 380 -13.53 -5.58 -3.85
N ILE A 381 -14.22 -4.49 -4.17
CA ILE A 381 -14.73 -4.23 -5.51
C ILE A 381 -14.00 -3.01 -6.07
N LEU A 382 -13.01 -3.26 -6.91
CA LEU A 382 -12.19 -2.26 -7.59
C LEU A 382 -12.89 -1.78 -8.85
N THR A 383 -13.36 -0.54 -8.84
CA THR A 383 -14.01 0.07 -10.00
C THR A 383 -12.99 0.52 -11.03
N ALA A 384 -13.26 0.36 -12.33
CA ALA A 384 -12.42 0.84 -13.42
C ALA A 384 -13.22 1.66 -14.44
N SER A 385 -12.62 2.68 -15.05
CA SER A 385 -13.29 3.43 -16.13
C SER A 385 -13.57 2.57 -17.38
N GLY A 386 -12.78 1.51 -17.59
CA GLY A 386 -12.77 0.67 -18.78
C GLY A 386 -11.84 1.15 -19.89
N GLY A 387 -11.17 2.30 -19.71
CA GLY A 387 -10.21 2.82 -20.68
C GLY A 387 -10.80 3.32 -22.00
N ALA A 388 -9.94 3.73 -22.92
CA ALA A 388 -10.31 4.32 -24.21
C ALA A 388 -11.08 3.36 -25.14
N PHE A 389 -10.81 2.06 -25.02
CA PHE A 389 -11.32 1.02 -25.95
C PHE A 389 -12.45 0.17 -25.38
N ARG A 390 -13.04 0.60 -24.25
CA ARG A 390 -14.16 -0.08 -23.59
C ARG A 390 -15.28 -0.46 -24.55
N ASP A 391 -15.67 0.49 -25.40
CA ASP A 391 -16.82 0.36 -26.31
C ASP A 391 -16.39 -0.04 -27.75
N LEU A 392 -15.09 -0.23 -28.00
CA LEU A 392 -14.56 -0.64 -29.31
C LEU A 392 -14.68 -2.18 -29.48
N PRO A 393 -15.18 -2.70 -30.61
CA PRO A 393 -15.19 -4.15 -30.87
C PRO A 393 -13.78 -4.75 -30.87
N VAL A 394 -13.65 -5.99 -30.38
CA VAL A 394 -12.36 -6.69 -30.20
C VAL A 394 -11.57 -6.78 -31.51
N GLU A 395 -12.27 -7.00 -32.63
CA GLU A 395 -11.68 -7.17 -33.96
C GLU A 395 -10.96 -5.93 -34.47
N LYS A 396 -11.28 -4.75 -33.91
CA LYS A 396 -10.67 -3.46 -34.28
C LYS A 396 -9.44 -3.12 -33.44
N LEU A 397 -9.15 -3.85 -32.37
CA LEU A 397 -8.01 -3.57 -31.49
C LEU A 397 -6.66 -3.72 -32.19
N LYS A 398 -6.58 -4.58 -33.22
CA LYS A 398 -5.39 -4.75 -34.05
C LYS A 398 -5.00 -3.49 -34.83
N ASP A 399 -5.95 -2.59 -35.07
CA ASP A 399 -5.76 -1.38 -35.89
C ASP A 399 -5.48 -0.14 -35.02
N VAL A 400 -5.55 -0.26 -33.69
CA VAL A 400 -5.34 0.83 -32.72
C VAL A 400 -3.94 1.42 -32.84
N LYS A 401 -3.88 2.76 -32.83
CA LYS A 401 -2.64 3.54 -32.82
C LYS A 401 -2.39 4.22 -31.47
N VAL A 402 -1.15 4.69 -31.27
CA VAL A 402 -0.76 5.43 -30.06
C VAL A 402 -1.66 6.65 -29.83
N ALA A 403 -1.97 7.40 -30.89
CA ALA A 403 -2.84 8.56 -30.82
C ALA A 403 -4.27 8.24 -30.33
N ASP A 404 -4.74 7.01 -30.54
CA ASP A 404 -6.04 6.56 -30.04
C ASP A 404 -5.95 6.17 -28.56
N ALA A 405 -4.86 5.49 -28.17
CA ALA A 405 -4.64 5.06 -26.79
C ALA A 405 -4.44 6.23 -25.84
N LEU A 406 -3.88 7.36 -26.31
CA LEU A 406 -3.64 8.56 -25.51
C LEU A 406 -4.90 9.43 -25.27
N LYS A 407 -6.09 9.02 -25.72
CA LYS A 407 -7.36 9.72 -25.48
C LYS A 407 -8.10 9.09 -24.29
N HIS A 408 -7.94 9.63 -23.09
CA HIS A 408 -8.68 9.15 -21.91
C HIS A 408 -10.04 9.89 -21.75
N PRO A 409 -11.16 9.18 -21.45
CA PRO A 409 -12.48 9.81 -21.39
C PRO A 409 -12.70 10.72 -20.16
N ASN A 410 -12.10 10.38 -19.00
CA ASN A 410 -12.46 11.00 -17.72
C ASN A 410 -11.31 11.73 -16.99
N TRP A 411 -10.06 11.49 -17.38
CA TRP A 411 -8.89 11.83 -16.56
C TRP A 411 -7.81 12.43 -17.45
N ASN A 412 -7.13 13.47 -16.96
CA ASN A 412 -5.93 14.01 -17.61
C ASN A 412 -4.69 13.43 -16.92
N MET A 413 -3.97 12.53 -17.59
CA MET A 413 -2.91 11.74 -16.97
C MET A 413 -1.67 11.63 -17.88
N GLY A 414 -0.58 11.11 -17.33
CA GLY A 414 0.64 10.83 -18.11
C GLY A 414 0.41 9.77 -19.19
N LYS A 415 1.29 9.74 -20.20
CA LYS A 415 1.17 8.81 -21.35
C LYS A 415 1.12 7.34 -20.93
N LYS A 416 2.00 6.91 -20.00
CA LYS A 416 2.09 5.51 -19.51
C LYS A 416 0.78 5.04 -18.90
N ILE A 417 0.29 5.73 -17.88
CA ILE A 417 -0.96 5.39 -17.19
C ILE A 417 -2.17 5.48 -18.13
N THR A 418 -2.13 6.37 -19.12
CA THR A 418 -3.20 6.46 -20.12
C THR A 418 -3.25 5.21 -21.01
N VAL A 419 -2.09 4.69 -21.45
CA VAL A 419 -2.01 3.42 -22.17
C VAL A 419 -2.38 2.24 -21.26
N ASP A 420 -1.92 2.22 -20.01
CA ASP A 420 -2.29 1.17 -19.04
C ASP A 420 -3.79 1.14 -18.75
N SER A 421 -4.46 2.30 -18.75
CA SER A 421 -5.91 2.38 -18.64
C SER A 421 -6.57 1.80 -19.91
N ALA A 422 -6.03 2.12 -21.09
CA ALA A 422 -6.51 1.59 -22.36
C ALA A 422 -6.30 0.06 -22.50
N THR A 423 -5.31 -0.52 -21.85
CA THR A 423 -5.05 -1.99 -21.81
C THR A 423 -5.64 -2.67 -20.58
N LEU A 424 -6.18 -1.93 -19.62
CA LEU A 424 -6.52 -2.37 -18.26
C LEU A 424 -5.36 -2.97 -17.44
N PHE A 425 -4.11 -2.87 -17.87
CA PHE A 425 -2.97 -3.17 -17.00
C PHE A 425 -2.98 -2.29 -15.75
N ASN A 426 -3.46 -1.05 -15.85
CA ASN A 426 -3.59 -0.18 -14.67
C ASN A 426 -4.42 -0.89 -13.58
N LYS A 427 -5.57 -1.44 -13.96
CA LYS A 427 -6.46 -2.11 -13.01
C LYS A 427 -5.91 -3.46 -12.52
N GLY A 428 -5.23 -4.21 -13.38
CA GLY A 428 -4.54 -5.43 -12.98
C GLY A 428 -3.44 -5.18 -11.95
N LEU A 429 -2.64 -4.13 -12.14
CA LEU A 429 -1.61 -3.68 -11.21
C LEU A 429 -2.22 -3.25 -9.86
N GLU A 430 -3.37 -2.56 -9.89
CA GLU A 430 -4.09 -2.15 -8.68
C GLU A 430 -4.70 -3.32 -7.89
N VAL A 431 -5.00 -4.45 -8.54
CA VAL A 431 -5.39 -5.70 -7.83
C VAL A 431 -4.23 -6.19 -6.95
N ILE A 432 -3.00 -6.18 -7.49
CA ILE A 432 -1.80 -6.57 -6.74
C ILE A 432 -1.55 -5.60 -5.60
N GLU A 433 -1.70 -4.30 -5.85
CA GLU A 433 -1.58 -3.27 -4.81
C GLU A 433 -2.64 -3.42 -3.72
N ALA A 434 -3.89 -3.72 -4.07
CA ALA A 434 -4.97 -3.94 -3.10
C ALA A 434 -4.71 -5.17 -2.23
N HIS A 435 -4.15 -6.25 -2.80
CA HIS A 435 -3.70 -7.41 -2.04
C HIS A 435 -2.66 -7.00 -0.98
N TYR A 436 -1.65 -6.22 -1.37
CA TYR A 436 -0.59 -5.77 -0.46
C TYR A 436 -1.06 -4.79 0.62
N LEU A 437 -1.92 -3.83 0.26
CA LEU A 437 -2.41 -2.83 1.20
C LEU A 437 -3.44 -3.38 2.19
N PHE A 438 -4.33 -4.24 1.72
CA PHE A 438 -5.54 -4.62 2.47
C PHE A 438 -5.53 -6.09 2.91
N GLY A 439 -4.54 -6.89 2.50
CA GLY A 439 -4.45 -8.31 2.83
C GLY A 439 -5.57 -9.16 2.24
N ALA A 440 -6.29 -8.65 1.23
CA ALA A 440 -7.37 -9.39 0.57
C ALA A 440 -6.80 -10.46 -0.36
N ASP A 441 -7.32 -11.68 -0.29
CA ASP A 441 -6.98 -12.73 -1.26
C ASP A 441 -7.41 -12.33 -2.66
N TYR A 442 -6.65 -12.74 -3.68
CA TYR A 442 -6.95 -12.42 -5.08
C TYR A 442 -8.34 -12.87 -5.53
N ASP A 443 -8.86 -13.99 -5.01
CA ASP A 443 -10.22 -14.46 -5.28
C ASP A 443 -11.31 -13.56 -4.67
N ASN A 444 -10.93 -12.70 -3.72
CA ASN A 444 -11.80 -11.75 -3.01
C ASN A 444 -11.57 -10.30 -3.47
N ILE A 445 -10.89 -10.09 -4.61
CA ILE A 445 -10.76 -8.79 -5.26
C ILE A 445 -11.48 -8.89 -6.61
N GLU A 446 -12.51 -8.08 -6.82
CA GLU A 446 -13.30 -8.08 -8.04
C GLU A 446 -13.12 -6.77 -8.79
N ILE A 447 -12.87 -6.84 -10.10
CA ILE A 447 -12.84 -5.68 -10.97
C ILE A 447 -14.24 -5.44 -11.55
N VAL A 448 -14.74 -4.20 -11.45
CA VAL A 448 -16.02 -3.80 -12.04
C VAL A 448 -15.84 -2.56 -12.90
N ILE A 449 -16.33 -2.59 -14.14
CA ILE A 449 -16.30 -1.43 -15.03
C ILE A 449 -17.39 -0.44 -14.62
N HIS A 450 -16.97 0.74 -14.15
CA HIS A 450 -17.79 1.90 -13.81
C HIS A 450 -17.38 3.11 -14.66
N PRO A 451 -17.99 3.30 -15.85
CA PRO A 451 -17.62 4.35 -16.81
C PRO A 451 -17.64 5.78 -16.29
N GLN A 452 -18.48 6.07 -15.29
CA GLN A 452 -18.68 7.42 -14.78
C GLN A 452 -17.59 7.85 -13.80
N SER A 453 -16.81 6.90 -13.25
CA SER A 453 -15.74 7.18 -12.27
C SER A 453 -16.21 8.09 -11.11
N ILE A 454 -17.44 7.86 -10.61
CA ILE A 454 -17.99 8.56 -9.45
C ILE A 454 -17.87 7.70 -8.20
N ILE A 455 -18.19 6.41 -8.30
CA ILE A 455 -17.82 5.44 -7.28
C ILE A 455 -16.38 5.05 -7.55
N HIS A 456 -15.48 5.38 -6.61
CA HIS A 456 -14.05 5.18 -6.78
C HIS A 456 -13.58 3.79 -6.34
N SER A 457 -14.27 3.15 -5.39
CA SER A 457 -14.20 1.70 -5.10
C SER A 457 -15.17 1.36 -3.97
N MET A 458 -15.33 0.06 -3.70
CA MET A 458 -16.23 -0.42 -2.66
C MET A 458 -15.62 -1.58 -1.87
N VAL A 459 -16.11 -1.78 -0.65
CA VAL A 459 -15.83 -2.95 0.17
C VAL A 459 -17.14 -3.64 0.54
N GLU A 460 -17.19 -4.95 0.38
CA GLU A 460 -18.27 -5.80 0.88
C GLU A 460 -17.86 -6.43 2.21
N THR A 461 -18.75 -6.37 3.19
CA THR A 461 -18.56 -6.93 4.52
C THR A 461 -19.18 -8.32 4.66
N GLN A 462 -18.83 -9.05 5.73
CA GLN A 462 -19.34 -10.42 5.97
C GLN A 462 -20.85 -10.51 6.20
N ASP A 463 -21.53 -9.42 6.52
CA ASP A 463 -22.99 -9.33 6.59
C ASP A 463 -23.62 -9.01 5.21
N SER A 464 -22.82 -8.93 4.15
CA SER A 464 -23.19 -8.56 2.77
C SER A 464 -23.55 -7.08 2.56
N SER A 465 -23.27 -6.21 3.54
CA SER A 465 -23.33 -4.76 3.33
C SER A 465 -22.20 -4.31 2.39
N VAL A 466 -22.45 -3.28 1.59
CA VAL A 466 -21.42 -2.70 0.70
C VAL A 466 -21.22 -1.23 1.06
N LEU A 467 -19.98 -0.85 1.34
CA LEU A 467 -19.57 0.53 1.59
C LEU A 467 -18.81 1.06 0.39
N ALA A 468 -19.24 2.21 -0.12
CA ALA A 468 -18.68 2.85 -1.31
C ALA A 468 -18.18 4.27 -0.99
N GLN A 469 -17.02 4.65 -1.53
CA GLN A 469 -16.59 6.06 -1.56
C GLN A 469 -16.96 6.65 -2.92
N LEU A 470 -17.59 7.84 -2.86
CA LEU A 470 -18.01 8.58 -4.03
C LEU A 470 -17.35 9.95 -4.03
N GLY A 471 -16.99 10.44 -5.21
CA GLY A 471 -16.47 11.78 -5.42
C GLY A 471 -16.36 12.12 -6.89
N TRP A 472 -15.98 13.36 -7.18
CA TRP A 472 -15.57 13.70 -8.55
C TRP A 472 -14.29 12.93 -8.91
N PRO A 473 -14.07 12.64 -10.21
CA PRO A 473 -12.80 12.09 -10.69
C PRO A 473 -11.72 13.19 -10.62
N ASP A 474 -11.24 13.45 -9.42
CA ASP A 474 -10.24 14.46 -9.08
C ASP A 474 -9.23 13.88 -8.09
N MET A 475 -7.98 13.72 -8.52
CA MET A 475 -6.91 13.12 -7.71
C MET A 475 -6.53 13.98 -6.50
N ARG A 476 -6.91 15.27 -6.48
CA ARG A 476 -6.68 16.11 -5.30
C ARG A 476 -7.50 15.60 -4.10
N LEU A 477 -8.64 14.91 -4.30
CA LEU A 477 -9.44 14.33 -3.22
C LEU A 477 -8.69 13.23 -2.44
N PRO A 478 -8.19 12.14 -3.07
CA PRO A 478 -7.44 11.11 -2.37
C PRO A 478 -6.10 11.62 -1.82
N ILE A 479 -5.40 12.52 -2.53
CA ILE A 479 -4.16 13.15 -2.02
C ILE A 479 -4.45 13.95 -0.74
N LEU A 480 -5.47 14.81 -0.75
CA LEU A 480 -5.84 15.60 0.43
C LEU A 480 -6.16 14.70 1.62
N TYR A 481 -6.95 13.63 1.41
CA TYR A 481 -7.29 12.72 2.50
C TYR A 481 -6.04 12.03 3.06
N THR A 482 -5.14 11.57 2.20
CA THR A 482 -3.85 10.97 2.58
C THR A 482 -3.00 11.93 3.43
N LEU A 483 -2.95 13.21 3.05
CA LEU A 483 -2.18 14.22 3.78
C LEU A 483 -2.80 14.59 5.13
N SER A 484 -4.12 14.72 5.16
CA SER A 484 -4.90 15.19 6.31
C SER A 484 -5.27 14.10 7.31
N TRP A 485 -5.16 12.84 6.90
CA TRP A 485 -5.51 11.68 7.71
C TRP A 485 -4.93 11.77 9.14
N PRO A 486 -5.72 11.40 10.17
CA PRO A 486 -7.10 10.88 10.14
C PRO A 486 -8.20 11.95 9.96
N ASP A 487 -7.83 13.23 9.91
CA ASP A 487 -8.81 14.31 9.85
C ASP A 487 -9.28 14.57 8.41
N ARG A 488 -10.46 15.18 8.26
CA ARG A 488 -10.90 15.76 6.99
C ARG A 488 -10.82 17.28 7.09
N ILE A 489 -10.30 17.90 6.04
CA ILE A 489 -10.16 19.36 5.95
C ILE A 489 -11.33 19.92 5.13
N TYR A 490 -11.83 21.09 5.53
CA TYR A 490 -12.83 21.83 4.77
C TYR A 490 -12.21 22.38 3.48
N CYS A 491 -12.90 22.22 2.36
CA CYS A 491 -12.49 22.76 1.07
C CYS A 491 -13.54 23.72 0.51
N SER A 492 -13.09 24.77 -0.18
CA SER A 492 -13.98 25.77 -0.79
C SER A 492 -14.80 25.16 -1.93
N GLU A 493 -16.10 25.49 -2.00
CA GLU A 493 -16.97 25.06 -3.10
C GLU A 493 -16.59 25.67 -4.46
N THR A 494 -15.81 26.75 -4.46
CA THR A 494 -15.31 27.38 -5.69
C THR A 494 -14.29 26.47 -6.39
N THR A 495 -13.36 25.89 -5.64
CA THR A 495 -12.37 24.95 -6.19
C THR A 495 -12.91 23.52 -6.23
N TRP A 496 -13.75 23.16 -5.25
CA TRP A 496 -14.22 21.79 -4.99
C TRP A 496 -15.75 21.73 -5.05
N PRO A 497 -16.34 21.70 -6.25
CA PRO A 497 -17.78 21.68 -6.39
C PRO A 497 -18.38 20.43 -5.71
N ARG A 498 -19.52 20.60 -5.03
CA ARG A 498 -20.22 19.46 -4.41
C ARG A 498 -20.72 18.49 -5.48
N LEU A 499 -20.59 17.19 -5.21
CA LEU A 499 -21.17 16.15 -6.06
C LEU A 499 -22.70 16.24 -6.00
N ASP A 500 -23.33 16.38 -7.16
CA ASP A 500 -24.79 16.44 -7.33
C ASP A 500 -25.26 15.18 -8.05
N LEU A 501 -25.73 14.20 -7.28
CA LEU A 501 -26.16 12.90 -7.82
C LEU A 501 -27.36 13.02 -8.76
N CYS A 502 -28.24 14.00 -8.54
CA CYS A 502 -29.38 14.24 -9.41
C CYS A 502 -28.94 14.75 -10.79
N LYS A 503 -27.88 15.58 -10.84
CA LYS A 503 -27.25 16.01 -12.10
C LYS A 503 -26.42 14.90 -12.75
N GLN A 504 -25.72 14.10 -11.95
CA GLN A 504 -24.92 12.99 -12.44
C GLN A 504 -25.79 11.93 -13.16
N GLY A 505 -26.98 11.65 -12.62
CA GLY A 505 -27.93 10.72 -13.21
C GLY A 505 -27.50 9.26 -13.07
N LEU A 506 -27.23 8.59 -14.18
CA LEU A 506 -27.01 7.14 -14.22
C LEU A 506 -25.59 6.75 -13.82
N LEU A 507 -25.49 5.86 -12.84
CA LEU A 507 -24.27 5.13 -12.49
C LEU A 507 -24.42 3.69 -12.99
N THR A 508 -23.52 3.23 -13.87
CA THR A 508 -23.61 1.89 -14.46
C THR A 508 -22.42 1.03 -14.08
N PHE A 509 -22.65 -0.27 -14.00
CA PHE A 509 -21.64 -1.28 -13.67
C PHE A 509 -21.70 -2.41 -14.69
N LYS A 510 -20.54 -2.91 -15.12
CA LYS A 510 -20.42 -4.07 -16.02
C LYS A 510 -19.22 -4.92 -15.62
N ALA A 511 -19.29 -6.22 -15.88
CA ALA A 511 -18.11 -7.07 -15.81
C ALA A 511 -17.09 -6.61 -16.88
N PRO A 512 -15.78 -6.69 -16.59
CA PRO A 512 -14.76 -6.47 -17.59
C PRO A 512 -14.76 -7.59 -18.65
N ASP A 513 -14.27 -7.28 -19.85
CA ASP A 513 -14.19 -8.23 -20.96
C ASP A 513 -12.79 -8.86 -21.01
N ASN A 514 -12.66 -10.10 -20.51
CA ASN A 514 -11.36 -10.79 -20.42
C ASN A 514 -10.77 -11.12 -21.79
N VAL A 515 -11.59 -11.29 -22.83
CA VAL A 515 -11.10 -11.53 -24.19
C VAL A 515 -10.46 -10.25 -24.73
N LYS A 516 -11.07 -9.10 -24.45
CA LYS A 516 -10.53 -7.78 -24.80
C LYS A 516 -9.28 -7.42 -23.98
N TYR A 517 -9.25 -7.80 -22.71
CA TYR A 517 -8.21 -7.40 -21.76
C TYR A 517 -7.53 -8.59 -21.08
N PRO A 518 -6.62 -9.30 -21.80
CA PRO A 518 -5.83 -10.39 -21.22
C PRO A 518 -4.92 -9.94 -20.05
N SER A 519 -4.64 -8.63 -19.95
CA SER A 519 -3.88 -8.02 -18.87
C SER A 519 -4.41 -8.36 -17.48
N MET A 520 -5.72 -8.55 -17.33
CA MET A 520 -6.30 -8.91 -16.05
C MET A 520 -5.87 -10.31 -15.63
N ASP A 521 -6.05 -11.31 -16.49
CA ASP A 521 -5.64 -12.69 -16.19
C ASP A 521 -4.14 -12.78 -15.91
N LEU A 522 -3.32 -12.03 -16.68
CA LEU A 522 -1.89 -11.91 -16.43
C LEU A 522 -1.58 -11.33 -15.05
N ALA A 523 -2.27 -10.27 -14.64
CA ALA A 523 -2.06 -9.64 -13.35
C ALA A 523 -2.51 -10.52 -12.17
N TYR A 524 -3.67 -11.19 -12.27
CA TYR A 524 -4.10 -12.16 -11.26
C TYR A 524 -3.14 -13.34 -11.16
N ALA A 525 -2.65 -13.87 -12.29
CA ALA A 525 -1.68 -14.96 -12.29
C ALA A 525 -0.33 -14.54 -11.67
N ALA A 526 0.18 -13.37 -12.02
CA ALA A 526 1.41 -12.81 -11.46
C ALA A 526 1.26 -12.53 -9.95
N GLY A 527 0.13 -11.96 -9.53
CA GLY A 527 -0.19 -11.73 -8.14
C GLY A 527 -0.18 -13.03 -7.32
N ARG A 528 -0.86 -14.08 -7.80
CA ARG A 528 -0.89 -15.39 -7.14
C ARG A 528 0.49 -16.06 -7.09
N ALA A 529 1.32 -15.86 -8.11
CA ALA A 529 2.70 -16.34 -8.09
C ALA A 529 3.54 -15.61 -7.04
N GLY A 530 3.28 -14.32 -6.81
CA GLY A 530 3.94 -13.50 -5.80
C GLY A 530 5.43 -13.32 -6.06
N GLY A 531 6.16 -12.92 -5.01
CA GLY A 531 7.61 -12.77 -5.06
C GLY A 531 8.07 -11.80 -6.15
N THR A 532 9.08 -12.19 -6.92
CA THR A 532 9.63 -11.38 -8.02
C THR A 532 8.70 -11.29 -9.24
N MET A 533 7.69 -12.15 -9.37
CA MET A 533 6.80 -12.16 -10.55
C MET A 533 6.02 -10.86 -10.70
N THR A 534 5.58 -10.25 -9.59
CA THR A 534 4.83 -8.99 -9.63
C THR A 534 5.69 -7.83 -10.11
N GLY A 535 6.96 -7.79 -9.68
CA GLY A 535 7.96 -6.83 -10.18
C GLY A 535 8.27 -7.04 -11.66
N VAL A 536 8.46 -8.29 -12.10
CA VAL A 536 8.68 -8.64 -13.51
C VAL A 536 7.51 -8.23 -14.40
N LEU A 537 6.26 -8.50 -13.97
CA LEU A 537 5.06 -8.05 -14.69
C LEU A 537 5.06 -6.53 -14.87
N SER A 538 5.31 -5.78 -13.79
CA SER A 538 5.33 -4.32 -13.81
C SER A 538 6.43 -3.78 -14.75
N ALA A 539 7.64 -4.31 -14.64
CA ALA A 539 8.80 -3.91 -15.42
C ALA A 539 8.64 -4.23 -16.92
N ALA A 540 8.11 -5.42 -17.24
CA ALA A 540 7.79 -5.82 -18.60
C ALA A 540 6.69 -4.92 -19.20
N ASN A 541 5.65 -4.61 -18.43
CA ASN A 541 4.57 -3.72 -18.88
C ASN A 541 5.09 -2.31 -19.14
N GLU A 542 5.89 -1.75 -18.23
CA GLU A 542 6.52 -0.43 -18.45
C GLU A 542 7.33 -0.40 -19.75
N LYS A 543 8.14 -1.43 -20.01
CA LYS A 543 8.93 -1.52 -21.24
C LYS A 543 8.07 -1.70 -22.48
N ALA A 544 7.05 -2.56 -22.43
CA ALA A 544 6.13 -2.79 -23.54
C ALA A 544 5.34 -1.52 -23.91
N VAL A 545 4.85 -0.77 -22.91
CA VAL A 545 4.17 0.51 -23.13
C VAL A 545 5.11 1.55 -23.70
N GLU A 546 6.36 1.63 -23.24
CA GLU A 546 7.38 2.49 -23.83
C GLU A 546 7.62 2.15 -25.31
N MET A 547 7.74 0.86 -25.64
CA MET A 547 7.89 0.38 -27.02
C MET A 547 6.68 0.73 -27.89
N PHE A 548 5.46 0.59 -27.36
CA PHE A 548 4.23 0.97 -28.06
C PHE A 548 4.15 2.49 -28.29
N ILE A 549 4.41 3.30 -27.27
CA ILE A 549 4.40 4.78 -27.38
C ILE A 549 5.43 5.27 -28.41
N ASN A 550 6.57 4.57 -28.51
CA ASN A 550 7.61 4.84 -29.50
C ASN A 550 7.35 4.15 -30.86
N GLU A 551 6.14 3.63 -31.07
CA GLU A 551 5.69 2.98 -32.32
C GLU A 551 6.55 1.79 -32.77
N LYS A 552 7.24 1.13 -31.82
CA LYS A 552 8.08 -0.07 -32.09
C LYS A 552 7.28 -1.37 -32.11
N ILE A 553 6.14 -1.41 -31.41
CA ILE A 553 5.22 -2.55 -31.37
C ILE A 553 3.77 -2.05 -31.48
N ASN A 554 2.83 -2.94 -31.79
CA ASN A 554 1.41 -2.62 -31.87
C ASN A 554 0.72 -2.75 -30.50
N TYR A 555 -0.54 -2.33 -30.42
CA TYR A 555 -1.32 -2.38 -29.18
C TYR A 555 -1.43 -3.81 -28.59
N LEU A 556 -1.74 -4.81 -29.42
CA LEU A 556 -1.89 -6.20 -28.97
C LEU A 556 -0.55 -6.84 -28.57
N ASP A 557 0.56 -6.33 -29.11
CA ASP A 557 1.90 -6.82 -28.80
C ASP A 557 2.29 -6.52 -27.34
N ILE A 558 1.68 -5.50 -26.72
CA ILE A 558 1.91 -5.15 -25.31
C ILE A 558 1.64 -6.37 -24.42
N PHE A 559 0.47 -6.98 -24.56
CA PHE A 559 0.09 -8.15 -23.76
C PHE A 559 1.05 -9.32 -24.00
N LYS A 560 1.47 -9.52 -25.26
CA LYS A 560 2.35 -10.63 -25.64
C LYS A 560 3.75 -10.48 -25.07
N VAL A 561 4.32 -9.27 -25.12
CA VAL A 561 5.63 -8.97 -24.52
C VAL A 561 5.60 -9.24 -23.01
N VAL A 562 4.55 -8.79 -22.33
CA VAL A 562 4.39 -9.01 -20.88
C VAL A 562 4.25 -10.49 -20.54
N GLU A 563 3.37 -11.21 -21.26
CA GLU A 563 3.17 -12.66 -21.08
C GLU A 563 4.48 -13.43 -21.25
N LEU A 564 5.19 -13.23 -22.37
CA LEU A 564 6.43 -13.95 -22.66
C LEU A 564 7.54 -13.64 -21.64
N THR A 565 7.61 -12.40 -21.15
CA THR A 565 8.59 -12.01 -20.13
C THR A 565 8.28 -12.70 -18.79
N CYS A 566 7.00 -12.74 -18.38
CA CYS A 566 6.59 -13.44 -17.18
C CYS A 566 6.82 -14.95 -17.28
N ASP A 567 6.53 -15.55 -18.45
CA ASP A 567 6.74 -16.98 -18.69
C ASP A 567 8.23 -17.36 -18.62
N ALA A 568 9.11 -16.53 -19.20
CA ALA A 568 10.55 -16.74 -19.12
C ALA A 568 11.07 -16.68 -17.68
N HIS A 569 10.47 -15.84 -16.83
CA HIS A 569 10.85 -15.69 -15.42
C HIS A 569 10.41 -16.86 -14.53
N ARG A 570 9.43 -17.69 -14.96
CA ARG A 570 8.85 -18.73 -14.09
C ARG A 570 9.88 -19.68 -13.50
N SER A 571 10.95 -20.01 -14.24
CA SER A 571 12.01 -20.91 -13.76
C SER A 571 12.93 -20.29 -12.71
N GLU A 572 12.95 -18.97 -12.61
CA GLU A 572 13.81 -18.19 -11.71
C GLU A 572 13.01 -17.44 -10.64
N LEU A 573 11.74 -17.82 -10.43
CA LEU A 573 10.86 -17.17 -9.47
C LEU A 573 11.41 -17.25 -8.04
N ILE A 574 11.74 -16.09 -7.47
CA ILE A 574 12.07 -15.93 -6.06
C ILE A 574 10.84 -15.47 -5.28
N THR A 575 10.41 -16.25 -4.30
CA THR A 575 9.17 -16.03 -3.54
C THR A 575 9.29 -14.98 -2.44
N ASN A 576 10.46 -14.87 -1.80
CA ASN A 576 10.75 -13.88 -0.77
C ASN A 576 12.01 -13.10 -1.13
N PRO A 577 11.93 -12.16 -2.08
CA PRO A 577 13.10 -11.50 -2.62
C PRO A 577 13.64 -10.41 -1.69
N SER A 578 14.96 -10.30 -1.68
CA SER A 578 15.71 -9.14 -1.22
C SER A 578 15.51 -7.94 -2.15
N LEU A 579 15.89 -6.74 -1.69
CA LEU A 579 15.79 -5.54 -2.52
C LEU A 579 16.70 -5.62 -3.75
N GLU A 580 17.86 -6.26 -3.61
CA GLU A 580 18.81 -6.50 -4.69
C GLU A 580 18.20 -7.39 -5.77
N GLU A 581 17.48 -8.45 -5.38
CA GLU A 581 16.78 -9.35 -6.31
C GLU A 581 15.60 -8.64 -7.01
N ILE A 582 14.85 -7.80 -6.28
CA ILE A 582 13.78 -6.97 -6.87
C ILE A 582 14.35 -6.05 -7.96
N VAL A 583 15.44 -5.35 -7.66
CA VAL A 583 16.10 -4.45 -8.62
C VAL A 583 16.71 -5.22 -9.79
N HIS A 584 17.35 -6.36 -9.51
CA HIS A 584 17.91 -7.23 -10.53
C HIS A 584 16.84 -7.69 -11.54
N TYR A 585 15.72 -8.23 -11.05
CA TYR A 585 14.66 -8.74 -11.92
C TYR A 585 13.83 -7.64 -12.60
N ASP A 586 13.74 -6.42 -12.03
CA ASP A 586 13.22 -5.25 -12.76
C ASP A 586 14.09 -4.94 -13.99
N LEU A 587 15.42 -4.88 -13.81
CA LEU A 587 16.36 -4.59 -14.91
C LEU A 587 16.37 -5.71 -15.95
N TRP A 588 16.42 -6.97 -15.50
CA TRP A 588 16.35 -8.14 -16.37
C TRP A 588 15.05 -8.14 -17.19
N ALA A 589 13.90 -7.91 -16.57
CA ALA A 589 12.62 -7.93 -17.26
C ALA A 589 12.52 -6.83 -18.32
N ARG A 590 13.06 -5.63 -18.03
CA ARG A 590 13.13 -4.54 -19.01
C ARG A 590 14.03 -4.88 -20.18
N ASP A 591 15.20 -5.48 -19.94
CA ASP A 591 16.12 -5.88 -20.99
C ASP A 591 15.56 -7.03 -21.83
N TYR A 592 15.00 -8.06 -21.19
CA TYR A 592 14.35 -9.18 -21.85
C TYR A 592 13.19 -8.69 -22.74
N ALA A 593 12.29 -7.87 -22.18
CA ALA A 593 11.16 -7.31 -22.91
C ALA A 593 11.60 -6.44 -24.11
N ALA A 594 12.70 -5.69 -23.97
CA ALA A 594 13.23 -4.84 -25.04
C ALA A 594 13.79 -5.64 -26.22
N ASN A 595 14.34 -6.83 -25.96
CA ASN A 595 15.01 -7.68 -26.94
C ASN A 595 14.12 -8.81 -27.48
N LEU A 596 12.88 -8.92 -27.00
CA LEU A 596 11.92 -9.92 -27.48
C LEU A 596 11.62 -9.73 -28.97
N GLN A 597 11.98 -10.73 -29.77
CA GLN A 597 11.58 -10.79 -31.18
C GLN A 597 10.20 -11.43 -31.28
N LEU A 598 9.19 -10.61 -31.48
CA LEU A 598 7.85 -11.09 -31.79
C LEU A 598 7.88 -11.68 -33.21
N SER A 599 7.75 -13.00 -33.31
CA SER A 599 7.65 -13.66 -34.62
C SER A 599 6.42 -13.13 -35.35
N SER A 600 6.62 -12.49 -36.50
CA SER A 600 5.56 -12.06 -37.41
C SER A 600 4.91 -13.29 -38.06
N GLY A 601 4.06 -14.04 -37.33
CA GLY A 601 3.42 -15.21 -37.95
C GLY A 601 2.85 -16.30 -37.07
N ARG A 602 2.22 -16.01 -35.93
CA ARG A 602 1.23 -16.95 -35.37
C ARG A 602 -0.12 -16.27 -35.26
N SER A 603 -1.03 -16.71 -36.12
CA SER A 603 -2.48 -16.51 -35.98
C SER A 603 -2.92 -16.73 -34.54
N PRO A 604 -3.95 -16.01 -34.06
CA PRO A 604 -4.51 -16.27 -32.75
C PRO A 604 -4.91 -17.74 -32.64
N VAL A 605 -4.55 -18.34 -31.52
CA VAL A 605 -5.02 -19.66 -31.10
C VAL A 605 -6.55 -19.64 -31.21
N ALA A 606 -7.11 -20.64 -31.90
CA ALA A 606 -8.54 -20.76 -32.10
C ALA A 606 -9.26 -20.88 -30.74
N ALA A 607 -10.45 -20.26 -30.69
CA ALA A 607 -11.38 -20.24 -29.57
C ALA A 607 -11.72 -21.63 -29.02
#